data_AF-A0A6A6MJ46-F1
#
_entry.id   AF-A0A6A6MJ46-F1
#
_cell.length_a   1.000
_cell.length_b   1.000
_cell.length_c   1.000
_cell.angle_alpha   90.00
_cell.angle_beta   90.00
_cell.angle_gamma   90.00
#
_symmetry.space_group_name_H-M   'P 1'
#
loop_
_entity.id
_entity.type
_entity.pdbx_description
1 polymer ?
#
loop_
_entity_poly.entity_id
_entity_poly.type
_entity_poly.pdbx_seq_one_letter_code
_entity_poly.pdbx_strand_id
1 'polypeptide(L)'
;MAAPTLGNLDHEKQSLLSQHKERHFTAGEIVRDIIIGVSDGLTVPFALAAGLSGANATSSIVLTAGVAEVAAGAISMGLGGFELGLEKPEPEEHYRVP
;
A
#
# COMPACT_ATOMS: atom_id res chain seq x y z
N MET A 1 -0.80 -8.26 57.62
CA MET A 1 0.07 -7.77 56.53
C MET A 1 0.00 -8.80 55.41
N ALA A 2 -0.95 -8.66 54.48
CA ALA A 2 -1.26 -9.68 53.48
C ALA A 2 -0.33 -9.53 52.27
N ALA A 3 0.32 -10.62 51.86
CA ALA A 3 1.14 -10.69 50.66
C ALA A 3 0.25 -10.53 49.40
N PRO A 4 0.71 -9.82 48.36
CA PRO A 4 -0.04 -9.70 47.12
C PRO A 4 -0.13 -11.07 46.43
N THR A 5 -1.35 -11.45 46.06
CA THR A 5 -1.68 -12.69 45.37
C THR A 5 -1.15 -12.66 43.93
N LEU A 6 -0.37 -13.70 43.56
CA LEU A 6 0.37 -13.82 42.29
C LEU A 6 -0.50 -13.71 41.02
N GLY A 7 -1.81 -13.93 41.13
CA GLY A 7 -2.75 -13.89 39.98
C GLY A 7 -3.09 -12.49 39.46
N ASN A 8 -2.80 -11.42 40.24
CA ASN A 8 -3.15 -10.06 39.84
C ASN A 8 -2.07 -9.38 38.96
N LEU A 9 -0.85 -9.92 38.96
CA LEU A 9 0.29 -9.37 38.21
C LEU A 9 0.21 -9.71 36.71
N ASP A 10 -0.39 -10.85 36.37
CA ASP A 10 -0.51 -11.31 34.97
C ASP A 10 -1.63 -10.56 34.22
N HIS A 11 -2.74 -10.24 34.90
CA HIS A 11 -3.82 -9.44 34.33
C HIS A 11 -3.41 -7.98 34.08
N GLU A 12 -2.58 -7.40 34.96
CA GLU A 12 -2.05 -6.05 34.78
C GLU A 12 -1.05 -6.00 33.63
N LYS A 13 -0.15 -7.00 33.51
CA LYS A 13 0.76 -7.12 32.37
C LYS A 13 0.03 -7.35 31.05
N GLN A 14 -1.00 -8.18 31.02
CA GLN A 14 -1.81 -8.40 29.81
C GLN A 14 -2.60 -7.16 29.42
N SER A 15 -3.11 -6.38 30.39
CA SER A 15 -3.75 -5.08 30.14
C SER A 15 -2.76 -4.08 29.51
N LEU A 16 -1.54 -3.97 30.08
CA LEU A 16 -0.49 -3.09 29.55
C LEU A 16 0.03 -3.52 28.16
N LEU A 17 0.07 -4.82 27.87
CA LEU A 17 0.43 -5.36 26.56
C LEU A 17 -0.70 -5.16 25.52
N SER A 18 -1.97 -5.25 25.94
CA SER A 18 -3.14 -5.08 25.05
C SER A 18 -3.42 -3.64 24.65
N GLN A 19 -2.77 -2.67 25.30
CA GLN A 19 -2.97 -1.24 25.06
C GLN A 19 -2.02 -0.64 24.01
N HIS A 20 -1.10 -1.43 23.44
CA HIS A 20 -0.38 -1.05 22.22
C HIS A 20 -1.25 -1.32 20.99
N LYS A 21 -2.36 -0.59 20.88
CA LYS A 21 -3.00 -0.40 19.58
C LYS A 21 -2.16 0.65 18.86
N GLU A 22 -1.15 0.19 18.11
CA GLU A 22 -0.34 1.04 17.24
C GLU A 22 -1.28 2.01 16.55
N ARG A 23 -1.05 3.30 16.69
CA ARG A 23 -1.74 4.27 15.85
C ARG A 23 -1.20 4.01 14.45
N HIS A 24 -1.90 3.18 13.67
CA HIS A 24 -1.67 3.02 12.25
C HIS A 24 -1.72 4.43 11.65
N PHE A 25 -0.54 5.02 11.50
CA PHE A 25 -0.36 6.37 11.03
C PHE A 25 -0.61 6.31 9.54
N THR A 26 -1.88 6.46 9.15
CA THR A 26 -2.37 6.40 7.76
C THR A 26 -1.67 7.37 6.82
N ALA A 27 -1.06 8.44 7.36
CA ALA A 27 -0.18 9.31 6.57
C ALA A 27 1.05 8.58 6.00
N GLY A 28 1.54 7.52 6.65
CA GLY A 28 2.64 6.70 6.13
C GLY A 28 2.25 5.88 4.90
N GLU A 29 1.00 5.40 4.84
CA GLU A 29 0.48 4.64 3.69
C GLU A 29 0.32 5.56 2.47
N ILE A 30 -0.30 6.72 2.65
CA ILE A 30 -0.47 7.72 1.56
C ILE A 30 0.91 8.18 1.04
N VAL A 31 1.85 8.51 1.92
CA VAL A 31 3.19 8.94 1.51
C VAL A 31 3.94 7.81 0.80
N ARG A 32 3.81 6.56 1.28
CA ARG A 32 4.42 5.39 0.62
C ARG A 32 3.87 5.21 -0.79
N ASP A 33 2.56 5.30 -0.97
CA ASP A 33 1.92 5.11 -2.27
C ASP A 33 2.32 6.21 -3.26
N ILE A 34 2.48 7.45 -2.78
CA ILE A 34 3.05 8.55 -3.57
C ILE A 34 4.49 8.24 -3.98
N ILE A 35 5.33 7.78 -3.05
CA ILE A 35 6.73 7.45 -3.35
C ILE A 35 6.81 6.32 -4.38
N ILE A 36 6.02 5.26 -4.24
CA ILE A 36 5.95 4.16 -5.21
C ILE A 36 5.54 4.71 -6.59
N GLY A 37 4.48 5.51 -6.65
CA GLY A 37 4.00 6.12 -7.90
C GLY A 37 5.04 7.02 -8.58
N VAL A 38 5.72 7.88 -7.82
CA VAL A 38 6.76 8.76 -8.35
C VAL A 38 8.01 7.97 -8.76
N SER A 39 8.42 6.98 -7.97
CA SER A 39 9.58 6.15 -8.29
C SER A 39 9.38 5.36 -9.57
N ASP A 40 8.21 4.74 -9.77
CA ASP A 40 7.90 4.00 -11.00
C ASP A 40 7.71 4.95 -12.19
N GLY A 41 7.00 6.06 -11.99
CA GLY A 41 6.74 7.09 -13.01
C GLY A 41 7.98 7.82 -13.52
N LEU A 42 9.10 7.76 -12.80
CA LEU A 42 10.39 8.26 -13.27
C LEU A 42 11.26 7.15 -13.87
N THR A 43 11.32 6.00 -13.20
CA THR A 43 12.25 4.91 -13.56
C THR A 43 11.84 4.24 -14.87
N VAL A 44 10.57 3.90 -15.02
CA VAL A 44 10.10 3.13 -16.19
C VAL A 44 10.16 3.97 -17.47
N PRO A 45 9.64 5.21 -17.51
CA PRO A 45 9.77 6.05 -18.70
C PRO A 45 11.22 6.42 -19.02
N PHE A 46 12.09 6.57 -18.01
CA PHE A 46 13.52 6.80 -18.22
C PHE A 46 14.21 5.60 -18.86
N ALA A 47 13.98 4.39 -18.34
CA ALA A 47 14.54 3.17 -18.89
C ALA A 47 14.04 2.94 -20.33
N LEU A 48 12.76 3.17 -20.57
CA LEU A 48 12.14 3.07 -21.90
C LEU A 48 12.75 4.08 -22.88
N ALA A 49 12.91 5.35 -22.47
CA ALA A 49 13.53 6.37 -23.30
C ALA A 49 15.00 6.05 -23.60
N ALA A 50 15.76 5.59 -22.61
CA ALA A 50 17.15 5.17 -22.78
C ALA A 50 17.28 3.97 -23.73
N GLY A 51 16.41 2.96 -23.59
CA GLY A 51 16.40 1.78 -24.45
C GLY A 51 16.06 2.11 -25.91
N LEU A 52 15.02 2.92 -26.14
CA LEU A 52 14.64 3.36 -27.49
C LEU A 52 15.69 4.27 -28.12
N SER A 53 16.29 5.17 -27.34
CA SER A 53 17.40 6.01 -27.80
C SER A 53 18.61 5.16 -28.21
N GLY A 54 18.96 4.13 -27.41
CA GLY A 54 20.03 3.18 -27.73
C GLY A 54 19.74 2.30 -28.95
N ALA A 55 18.46 2.08 -29.27
CA ALA A 55 18.02 1.37 -30.47
C ALA A 55 17.93 2.26 -31.73
N ASN A 56 18.50 3.48 -31.70
CA ASN A 56 18.43 4.46 -32.77
C ASN A 56 16.99 4.85 -33.19
N ALA A 57 16.01 4.74 -32.27
CA ALA A 57 14.66 5.21 -32.53
C ALA A 57 14.62 6.73 -32.71
N THR A 58 13.70 7.23 -33.55
CA THR A 58 13.53 8.67 -33.75
C THR A 58 12.98 9.32 -32.48
N SER A 59 13.36 10.58 -32.22
CA SER A 59 12.91 11.31 -31.02
C SER A 59 11.40 11.38 -30.89
N SER A 60 10.66 11.41 -32.00
CA SER A 60 9.20 11.34 -32.00
C SER A 60 8.69 10.03 -31.39
N ILE A 61 9.28 8.89 -31.73
CA ILE A 61 8.91 7.57 -31.19
C ILE A 61 9.19 7.54 -29.69
N VAL A 62 10.39 7.97 -29.28
CA VAL A 62 10.79 8.01 -27.86
C VAL A 62 9.82 8.84 -27.03
N LEU A 63 9.45 10.03 -27.52
CA LEU A 63 8.50 10.93 -26.84
C LEU A 63 7.09 10.34 -26.79
N THR A 64 6.57 9.82 -27.90
CA THR A 64 5.22 9.25 -27.92
C THR A 64 5.11 8.00 -27.05
N ALA A 65 6.14 7.14 -27.06
CA ALA A 65 6.16 5.94 -26.23
C ALA A 65 6.29 6.28 -24.74
N GLY A 66 7.14 7.25 -24.39
CA GLY A 66 7.27 7.73 -23.00
C GLY A 66 5.98 8.34 -22.46
N VAL A 67 5.30 9.19 -23.24
CA VAL A 67 4.01 9.79 -22.82
C VAL A 67 2.92 8.72 -22.70
N ALA A 68 2.86 7.77 -23.64
CA ALA A 68 1.92 6.66 -23.57
C ALA A 68 2.14 5.79 -22.33
N GLU A 69 3.39 5.49 -21.99
CA GLU A 69 3.76 4.71 -20.79
C GLU A 69 3.37 5.44 -19.50
N VAL A 70 3.65 6.75 -19.39
CA VAL A 70 3.24 7.55 -18.23
C VAL A 70 1.73 7.55 -18.06
N ALA A 71 0.98 7.72 -19.15
CA ALA A 71 -0.48 7.70 -19.10
C ALA A 71 -1.04 6.32 -18.72
N ALA A 72 -0.52 5.26 -19.33
CA ALA A 72 -0.92 3.88 -19.03
C ALA A 72 -0.60 3.49 -17.57
N GLY A 73 0.62 3.81 -17.10
CA GLY A 73 1.06 3.57 -15.73
C GLY A 73 0.22 4.33 -14.71
N ALA A 74 -0.06 5.61 -14.94
CA ALA A 74 -0.89 6.42 -14.05
C ALA A 74 -2.33 5.88 -13.95
N ILE A 75 -2.91 5.42 -15.05
CA ILE A 75 -4.25 4.81 -15.07
C ILE A 75 -4.23 3.47 -14.31
N SER A 76 -3.24 2.63 -14.58
CA SER A 76 -3.07 1.33 -13.92
C SER A 76 -2.93 1.47 -12.40
N MET A 77 -2.06 2.36 -11.94
CA MET A 77 -1.82 2.60 -10.51
C MET A 77 -3.02 3.31 -9.84
N GLY A 78 -3.69 4.21 -10.56
CA GLY A 78 -4.88 4.91 -10.06
C GLY A 78 -6.13 4.02 -9.94
N LEU A 79 -6.32 3.07 -10.86
CA LEU A 79 -7.44 2.13 -10.83
C LEU A 79 -7.17 0.92 -9.92
N GLY A 80 -5.91 0.47 -9.79
CA GLY A 80 -5.54 -0.65 -8.91
C GLY A 80 -5.84 -0.40 -7.42
N GLY A 81 -5.91 0.85 -6.99
CA GLY A 81 -6.36 1.22 -5.64
C GLY A 81 -7.89 1.25 -5.46
N PHE A 82 -8.66 1.27 -6.55
CA PHE A 82 -10.13 1.37 -6.52
C PHE A 82 -10.83 0.01 -6.35
N GLU A 83 -10.19 -1.09 -6.77
CA GLU A 83 -10.75 -2.44 -6.63
C GLU A 83 -10.89 -2.89 -5.16
N LEU A 84 -10.20 -2.25 -4.21
CA LEU A 84 -10.35 -2.47 -2.77
C LEU A 84 -11.67 -1.93 -2.17
N GLY A 85 -12.50 -1.24 -2.97
CA GLY A 85 -13.78 -0.66 -2.55
C GLY A 85 -15.04 -1.33 -3.09
N LEU A 86 -14.93 -2.21 -4.09
CA LEU A 86 -16.08 -2.93 -4.68
C LEU A 86 -16.11 -4.41 -4.32
N GLU A 87 -15.02 -4.99 -3.82
CA GLU A 87 -15.02 -6.35 -3.27
C GLU A 87 -15.40 -6.34 -1.79
N LYS A 88 -16.67 -6.03 -1.54
CA LYS A 88 -17.32 -6.41 -0.30
C LYS A 88 -18.53 -7.27 -0.65
N PRO A 89 -18.41 -8.61 -0.74
CA PRO A 89 -19.54 -9.42 -0.36
C PRO A 89 -19.76 -9.24 1.15
N GLU A 90 -20.94 -8.74 1.49
CA GLU A 90 -21.50 -8.67 2.84
C GLU A 90 -21.50 -10.05 3.55
N PRO A 91 -21.62 -10.10 4.88
CA PRO A 91 -20.96 -11.09 5.74
C PRO A 91 -21.64 -12.46 5.70
N GLU A 92 -20.85 -13.54 5.63
CA GLU A 92 -21.33 -14.88 6.00
C GLU A 92 -21.37 -15.01 7.54
N GLU A 93 -22.58 -14.77 8.04
CA GLU A 93 -23.27 -15.55 9.07
C GLU A 93 -22.48 -15.95 10.33
N HIS A 94 -22.78 -15.23 11.41
CA HIS A 94 -22.63 -15.68 12.78
C HIS A 94 -23.40 -17.00 12.99
N TYR A 95 -22.71 -18.15 12.87
CA TYR A 95 -23.24 -19.43 13.33
C TYR A 95 -23.35 -19.38 14.87
N ARG A 96 -24.56 -19.05 15.31
CA ARG A 96 -25.03 -19.17 16.69
C ARG A 96 -24.98 -20.64 17.10
N VAL A 97 -24.13 -20.96 18.08
CA VAL A 97 -24.20 -22.25 18.79
C VAL A 97 -25.43 -22.27 19.71
N PRO A 98 -26.19 -23.39 19.77
CA PRO A 98 -27.16 -23.62 20.83
C PRO A 98 -26.49 -23.95 22.17
#